data_AF-A0A946KDW3-F1
#
_entry.id   AF-A0A946KDW3-F1
#
_cell.length_a   1.000
_cell.length_b   1.000
_cell.length_c   1.000
_cell.angle_alpha   90.00
_cell.angle_beta   90.00
_cell.angle_gamma   90.00
#
_symmetry.space_group_name_H-M   'P 1'
#
loop_
_entity.id
_entity.type
_entity.pdbx_description
1 polymer ?
#
loop_
_entity_poly.entity_id
_entity_poly.type
_entity_poly.pdbx_seq_one_letter_code
_entity_poly.pdbx_strand_id
1 'polypeptide(L)'
;MKVDLNYGSDDPLVIDSVSSNAITEIRGPEGVDANAAVDVIRDALLLPIAGPPLSEHVVPGDRVIIAQAGDLPGGTLLADSIYSVIVEILQSGGVSSDDVQRIIARPTIESDTTSFPDEVPDTEIQNISTTLFNRLNDSDTAYLSADETGEPLHLARAIVDADVVLSIGSFGYDASLRGRSPEGELWPSFARQNQCQKFIKALLKKRQPAIHHWRDESEQITAQLGILASLRLVAGNHQTLAGAAFGFPVAS
;
A
#
# COMPACT_ATOMS: atom_id res chain seq x y z
N MET A 1 5.62 5.88 -37.75
CA MET A 1 4.78 5.62 -36.56
C MET A 1 5.39 6.38 -35.41
N LYS A 2 4.59 7.15 -34.67
CA LYS A 2 5.05 7.96 -33.54
C LYS A 2 4.83 7.17 -32.25
N VAL A 3 5.88 6.99 -31.45
CA VAL A 3 5.81 6.31 -30.14
C VAL A 3 6.20 7.32 -29.08
N ASP A 4 5.30 7.55 -28.12
CA ASP A 4 5.52 8.52 -27.04
C ASP A 4 5.98 7.76 -25.78
N LEU A 5 7.24 7.92 -25.39
CA LEU A 5 7.80 7.31 -24.18
C LEU A 5 7.81 8.34 -23.05
N ASN A 6 7.29 7.97 -21.88
CA ASN A 6 7.36 8.83 -20.70
C ASN A 6 8.84 9.03 -20.31
N TYR A 7 9.32 10.27 -20.37
CA TYR A 7 10.71 10.61 -20.07
C TYR A 7 10.79 11.94 -19.31
N GLY A 8 11.31 11.92 -18.09
CA GLY A 8 11.30 13.12 -17.24
C GLY A 8 9.90 13.50 -16.74
N SER A 9 9.75 14.75 -16.28
CA SER A 9 8.53 15.28 -15.66
C SER A 9 7.52 15.87 -16.65
N ASP A 10 8.00 16.46 -17.76
CA ASP A 10 7.18 17.43 -18.50
C ASP A 10 6.94 17.06 -19.98
N ASP A 11 7.87 16.36 -20.64
CA ASP A 11 7.78 16.09 -22.08
C ASP A 11 8.03 14.61 -22.42
N PRO A 12 7.10 13.92 -23.11
CA PRO A 12 7.35 12.56 -23.58
C PRO A 12 8.46 12.57 -24.64
N LEU A 13 9.37 11.60 -24.55
CA LEU A 13 10.31 11.31 -25.61
C LEU A 13 9.55 10.71 -26.79
N VAL A 14 9.38 11.52 -27.82
CA VAL A 14 8.76 11.12 -29.08
C VAL A 14 9.79 10.41 -29.95
N ILE A 15 9.52 9.16 -30.30
CA ILE A 15 10.30 8.41 -31.30
C ILE A 15 9.48 8.28 -32.58
N ASP A 16 9.95 8.95 -33.64
CA ASP A 16 9.43 8.78 -34.99
C ASP A 16 10.09 7.57 -35.64
N SER A 17 9.40 6.44 -35.68
CA SER A 17 9.87 5.24 -36.38
C SER A 17 9.59 5.31 -37.88
N VAL A 18 10.63 5.02 -38.66
CA VAL A 18 10.66 5.02 -40.14
C VAL A 18 10.01 3.76 -40.73
N SER A 19 9.75 2.71 -39.95
CA SER A 19 9.08 1.48 -40.44
C SER A 19 8.13 0.85 -39.42
N SER A 20 6.92 0.54 -39.86
CA SER A 20 5.80 0.06 -39.00
C SER A 20 5.88 -1.41 -38.61
N ASN A 21 6.80 -2.19 -39.17
CA ASN A 21 6.68 -3.66 -39.18
C ASN A 21 7.40 -4.36 -38.01
N ALA A 22 7.91 -3.63 -37.02
CA ALA A 22 8.75 -4.22 -35.97
C ALA A 22 8.51 -3.67 -34.54
N ILE A 23 7.47 -2.86 -34.31
CA ILE A 23 7.22 -2.27 -32.99
C ILE A 23 5.91 -2.80 -32.41
N THR A 24 6.02 -3.58 -31.34
CA THR A 24 4.90 -3.89 -30.46
C THR A 24 5.06 -3.07 -29.19
N GLU A 25 4.08 -2.22 -28.94
CA GLU A 25 4.02 -1.46 -27.70
C GLU A 25 3.26 -2.25 -26.64
N ILE A 26 3.86 -2.41 -25.46
CA ILE A 26 3.26 -3.10 -24.32
C ILE A 26 3.17 -2.07 -23.19
N ARG A 27 1.96 -1.64 -22.86
CA ARG A 27 1.67 -0.68 -21.79
C ARG A 27 0.90 -1.35 -20.66
N GLY A 28 1.00 -0.77 -19.47
CA GLY A 28 0.10 -1.08 -18.36
C GLY A 28 -1.35 -0.69 -18.71
N PRO A 29 -2.32 -1.13 -17.89
CA PRO A 29 -3.71 -0.79 -18.10
C PRO A 29 -3.92 0.72 -18.08
N GLU A 30 -4.89 1.19 -18.87
CA GLU A 30 -5.42 2.54 -18.69
C GLU A 30 -6.10 2.62 -17.32
N GLY A 31 -5.92 3.73 -16.62
CA GLY A 31 -6.72 3.98 -15.43
C GLY A 31 -7.98 4.77 -15.75
N VAL A 32 -8.85 4.80 -14.76
CA VAL A 32 -10.14 5.48 -14.81
C VAL A 32 -10.01 6.92 -14.30
N ASP A 33 -11.00 7.74 -14.63
CA ASP A 33 -11.09 9.09 -14.06
C ASP A 33 -11.38 9.07 -12.55
N ALA A 34 -11.24 10.21 -11.89
CA ALA A 34 -11.36 10.30 -10.43
C ALA A 34 -12.73 9.87 -9.89
N ASN A 35 -13.83 10.15 -10.60
CA ASN A 35 -15.17 9.77 -10.15
C ASN A 35 -15.36 8.26 -10.30
N ALA A 36 -14.99 7.71 -11.46
CA ALA A 36 -15.02 6.27 -11.69
C ALA A 36 -14.09 5.51 -10.73
N ALA A 37 -12.97 6.11 -10.31
CA ALA A 37 -12.06 5.52 -9.34
C ALA A 37 -12.72 5.31 -7.97
N VAL A 38 -13.54 6.26 -7.53
CA VAL A 38 -14.33 6.15 -6.29
C VAL A 38 -15.30 4.97 -6.38
N ASP A 39 -15.98 4.81 -7.51
CA ASP A 39 -16.89 3.68 -7.72
C ASP A 39 -16.14 2.34 -7.73
N VAL A 40 -14.98 2.27 -8.38
CA VAL A 40 -14.10 1.07 -8.37
C VAL A 40 -13.68 0.68 -6.96
N ILE A 41 -13.31 1.64 -6.12
CA ILE A 41 -12.91 1.39 -4.72
C ILE A 41 -14.11 0.92 -3.90
N ARG A 42 -15.25 1.60 -4.04
CA ARG A 42 -16.48 1.26 -3.33
C ARG A 42 -16.94 -0.14 -3.68
N ASP A 43 -16.93 -0.49 -4.96
CA ASP A 43 -17.29 -1.82 -5.44
C ASP A 43 -16.35 -2.88 -4.89
N ALA A 44 -15.03 -2.64 -4.87
CA ALA A 44 -14.08 -3.58 -4.29
C ALA A 44 -14.37 -3.86 -2.80
N LEU A 45 -14.65 -2.82 -2.01
CA LEU A 45 -14.91 -2.94 -0.57
C LEU A 45 -16.26 -3.60 -0.23
N LEU A 46 -17.25 -3.46 -1.12
CA LEU A 46 -18.59 -4.07 -0.98
C LEU A 46 -18.66 -5.48 -1.57
N LEU A 47 -17.88 -5.78 -2.60
CA LEU A 47 -17.83 -7.04 -3.33
C LEU A 47 -16.40 -7.61 -3.29
N PRO A 48 -15.92 -8.04 -2.11
CA PRO A 48 -14.57 -8.56 -1.94
C PRO A 48 -14.32 -9.78 -2.84
N ILE A 49 -13.06 -9.91 -3.28
CA ILE A 49 -12.59 -11.10 -4.00
C ILE A 49 -12.57 -12.33 -3.08
N ALA A 50 -12.29 -12.10 -1.79
CA ALA A 50 -12.31 -13.12 -0.76
C ALA A 50 -12.66 -12.53 0.62
N GLY A 51 -13.44 -13.27 1.41
CA GLY A 51 -13.89 -12.82 2.72
C GLY A 51 -15.18 -11.98 2.66
N PRO A 52 -15.62 -11.41 3.79
CA PRO A 52 -16.82 -10.58 3.85
C PRO A 52 -16.51 -9.11 3.46
N PRO A 53 -17.53 -8.31 3.14
CA PRO A 53 -17.39 -6.87 2.88
C PRO A 53 -16.76 -6.13 4.06
N LEU A 54 -16.12 -4.97 3.82
CA LEU A 54 -15.38 -4.25 4.87
C LEU A 54 -16.24 -3.95 6.12
N SER A 55 -17.51 -3.60 5.95
CA SER A 55 -18.44 -3.31 7.07
C SER A 55 -18.67 -4.49 8.01
N GLU A 56 -18.41 -5.73 7.57
CA GLU A 56 -18.57 -6.94 8.36
C GLU A 56 -17.26 -7.40 9.04
N HIS A 57 -16.14 -6.73 8.77
CA HIS A 57 -14.88 -6.96 9.51
C HIS A 57 -14.84 -6.23 10.85
N VAL A 58 -15.80 -5.33 11.10
CA VAL A 58 -15.81 -4.45 12.25
C VAL A 58 -17.10 -4.59 13.05
N VAL A 59 -17.02 -4.25 14.33
CA VAL A 59 -18.16 -4.06 15.23
C VAL A 59 -18.08 -2.71 15.94
N PRO A 60 -19.20 -2.19 16.49
CA PRO A 60 -19.18 -0.94 17.23
C PRO A 60 -18.20 -0.96 18.40
N GLY A 61 -17.31 0.04 18.43
CA GLY A 61 -16.27 0.20 19.46
C GLY A 61 -14.90 -0.37 19.09
N ASP A 62 -14.76 -1.01 17.92
CA ASP A 62 -13.45 -1.46 17.42
C ASP A 62 -12.52 -0.28 17.13
N ARG A 63 -11.26 -0.40 17.56
CA ARG A 63 -10.18 0.50 17.14
C ARG A 63 -9.64 0.06 15.80
N VAL A 64 -9.89 0.85 14.77
CA VAL A 64 -9.53 0.53 13.38
C VAL A 64 -8.30 1.31 12.96
N ILE A 65 -7.27 0.60 12.52
CA ILE A 65 -6.09 1.19 11.90
C ILE A 65 -6.11 0.99 10.40
N ILE A 66 -6.08 2.09 9.65
CA ILE A 66 -5.85 2.08 8.21
C ILE A 66 -4.35 2.28 7.98
N ALA A 67 -3.66 1.20 7.66
CA ALA A 67 -2.21 1.16 7.50
C ALA A 67 -1.82 1.34 6.03
N GLN A 68 -1.39 2.55 5.68
CA GLN A 68 -0.92 2.90 4.34
C GLN A 68 0.58 2.67 4.21
N ALA A 69 0.97 1.72 3.36
CA ALA A 69 2.37 1.49 3.03
C ALA A 69 2.73 2.16 1.69
N GLY A 70 3.63 3.14 1.73
CA GLY A 70 4.08 3.85 0.53
C GLY A 70 2.99 4.73 -0.10
N ASP A 71 3.19 5.06 -1.37
CA ASP A 71 2.30 5.93 -2.13
C ASP A 71 1.07 5.20 -2.69
N LEU A 72 -0.04 5.91 -2.76
CA LEU A 72 -1.26 5.47 -3.44
C LEU A 72 -1.33 6.09 -4.84
N PRO A 73 -1.95 5.42 -5.82
CA PRO A 73 -2.18 6.01 -7.13
C PRO A 73 -3.14 7.21 -7.03
N GLY A 74 -3.01 8.14 -7.97
CA GLY A 74 -3.96 9.22 -8.24
C GLY A 74 -3.65 10.57 -7.60
N GLY A 75 -2.53 10.67 -6.88
CA GLY A 75 -2.16 11.86 -6.12
C GLY A 75 -3.10 12.12 -4.93
N THR A 76 -2.99 13.32 -4.35
CA THR A 76 -3.68 13.67 -3.09
C THR A 76 -5.20 13.62 -3.20
N LEU A 77 -5.78 14.18 -4.28
CA LEU A 77 -7.25 14.24 -4.44
C LEU A 77 -7.90 12.85 -4.52
N LEU A 78 -7.28 11.91 -5.24
CA LEU A 78 -7.81 10.56 -5.28
C LEU A 78 -7.65 9.89 -3.93
N ALA A 79 -6.47 10.01 -3.30
CA ALA A 79 -6.20 9.45 -1.97
C ALA A 79 -7.29 9.85 -0.95
N ASP A 80 -7.63 11.13 -0.86
CA ASP A 80 -8.69 11.63 0.04
C ASP A 80 -10.05 10.99 -0.23
N SER A 81 -10.35 10.76 -1.50
CA SER A 81 -11.59 10.10 -1.93
C SER A 81 -11.59 8.61 -1.53
N ILE A 82 -10.44 7.92 -1.62
CA ILE A 82 -10.29 6.53 -1.17
C ILE A 82 -10.62 6.42 0.32
N TYR A 83 -9.99 7.26 1.14
CA TYR A 83 -10.21 7.24 2.58
C TYR A 83 -11.64 7.64 2.95
N SER A 84 -12.24 8.58 2.22
CA SER A 84 -13.63 8.95 2.42
C SER A 84 -14.57 7.77 2.25
N VAL A 85 -14.40 6.97 1.19
CA VAL A 85 -15.19 5.75 0.97
C VAL A 85 -14.96 4.72 2.07
N ILE A 86 -13.69 4.52 2.48
CA ILE A 86 -13.36 3.59 3.56
C ILE A 86 -14.08 3.98 4.86
N VAL A 87 -13.99 5.25 5.27
CA VAL A 87 -14.60 5.74 6.51
C VAL A 87 -16.12 5.64 6.44
N GLU A 88 -16.75 6.00 5.31
CA GLU A 88 -18.21 5.82 5.11
C GLU A 88 -18.64 4.36 5.34
N ILE A 89 -17.88 3.40 4.80
CA ILE A 89 -18.20 1.97 4.95
C ILE A 89 -17.96 1.49 6.39
N LEU A 90 -16.88 1.92 7.04
CA LEU A 90 -16.62 1.60 8.45
C LEU A 90 -17.71 2.15 9.38
N GLN A 91 -18.19 3.38 9.12
CA GLN A 91 -19.31 3.97 9.84
C GLN A 91 -20.61 3.20 9.63
N SER A 92 -20.84 2.64 8.43
CA SER A 92 -21.99 1.76 8.19
C SER A 92 -21.91 0.44 8.98
N GLY A 93 -20.70 -0.02 9.31
CA GLY A 93 -20.42 -1.11 10.25
C GLY A 93 -20.54 -0.72 11.73
N GLY A 94 -20.77 0.56 12.03
CA GLY A 94 -20.99 1.08 13.39
C GLY A 94 -19.75 1.60 14.11
N VAL A 95 -18.61 1.73 13.42
CA VAL A 95 -17.38 2.32 13.97
C VAL A 95 -17.45 3.85 13.93
N SER A 96 -17.08 4.51 15.02
CA SER A 96 -16.99 5.98 15.05
C SER A 96 -15.75 6.46 14.30
N SER A 97 -15.79 7.65 13.68
CA SER A 97 -14.59 8.26 13.08
C SER A 97 -13.46 8.47 14.10
N ASP A 98 -13.82 8.68 15.38
CA ASP A 98 -12.86 8.87 16.46
C ASP A 98 -12.08 7.59 16.81
N ASP A 99 -12.63 6.42 16.45
CA ASP A 99 -12.01 5.11 16.65
C ASP A 99 -11.21 4.66 15.41
N VAL A 100 -11.18 5.49 14.35
CA VAL A 100 -10.41 5.24 13.13
C VAL A 100 -9.15 6.11 13.11
N GLN A 101 -8.00 5.47 12.87
CA GLN A 101 -6.74 6.15 12.68
C GLN A 101 -6.05 5.69 11.40
N ARG A 102 -5.54 6.64 10.62
CA ARG A 102 -4.65 6.40 9.50
C ARG A 102 -3.21 6.46 9.96
N ILE A 103 -2.44 5.43 9.67
CA ILE A 103 -0.99 5.43 9.88
C ILE A 103 -0.29 5.22 8.55
N ILE A 104 0.68 6.09 8.24
CA ILE A 104 1.38 6.10 6.96
C ILE A 104 2.84 5.68 7.19
N ALA A 105 3.30 4.67 6.47
CA ALA A 105 4.71 4.35 6.37
C ALA A 105 5.30 4.95 5.09
N ARG A 106 6.48 5.57 5.22
CA ARG A 106 7.28 5.99 4.08
C ARG A 106 7.63 4.78 3.19
N PRO A 107 7.94 4.99 1.89
CA PRO A 107 8.44 3.91 1.04
C PRO A 107 9.61 3.15 1.69
N THR A 108 9.67 1.84 1.48
CA THR A 108 10.76 1.03 2.03
C THR A 108 12.04 1.26 1.24
N ILE A 109 11.91 1.37 -0.07
CA ILE A 109 12.99 1.66 -1.02
C ILE A 109 12.86 3.13 -1.40
N GLU A 110 13.65 3.98 -0.75
CA GLU A 110 13.74 5.40 -1.10
C GLU A 110 14.32 5.55 -2.51
N SER A 111 13.66 6.35 -3.35
CA SER A 111 14.21 6.79 -4.64
C SER A 111 14.42 8.29 -4.61
N ASP A 112 15.41 8.82 -5.32
CA ASP A 112 15.65 10.27 -5.40
C ASP A 112 14.43 11.06 -5.96
N THR A 113 13.43 10.36 -6.48
CA THR A 113 12.19 10.90 -7.06
C THR A 113 10.97 10.81 -6.16
N THR A 114 11.04 10.16 -4.98
CA THR A 114 9.89 10.08 -4.06
C THR A 114 9.72 11.40 -3.32
N SER A 115 8.80 12.24 -3.78
CA SER A 115 8.30 13.42 -3.08
C SER A 115 7.32 13.02 -1.97
N PHE A 116 7.76 12.16 -1.04
CA PHE A 116 6.99 11.90 0.17
C PHE A 116 7.19 13.08 1.11
N PRO A 117 6.13 13.79 1.53
CA PRO A 117 6.28 14.96 2.38
C PRO A 117 6.90 14.56 3.73
N ASP A 118 7.79 15.42 4.25
CA ASP A 118 8.36 15.25 5.60
C ASP A 118 7.33 15.47 6.70
N GLU A 119 6.22 16.12 6.35
CA GLU A 119 5.07 16.41 7.20
C GLU A 119 3.89 15.52 6.82
N VAL A 120 3.01 15.28 7.80
CA VAL A 120 1.74 14.57 7.56
C VAL A 120 0.97 15.34 6.49
N PRO A 121 0.41 14.68 5.45
CA PRO A 121 -0.41 15.37 4.47
C PRO A 121 -1.51 16.18 5.19
N ASP A 122 -1.61 17.47 4.90
CA ASP A 122 -2.49 18.44 5.58
C ASP A 122 -3.99 18.26 5.21
N THR A 123 -4.36 17.04 4.83
CA THR A 123 -5.69 16.64 4.41
C THR A 123 -6.47 16.22 5.65
N GLU A 124 -7.35 17.09 6.13
CA GLU A 124 -8.39 16.74 7.12
C GLU A 124 -9.41 15.79 6.48
N ILE A 125 -9.05 14.51 6.39
CA ILE A 125 -9.95 13.48 5.88
C ILE A 125 -10.94 13.14 7.00
N GLN A 126 -12.20 13.57 6.85
CA GLN A 126 -13.35 13.12 7.66
C GLN A 126 -13.10 13.01 9.19
N ASN A 127 -12.28 13.90 9.75
CA ASN A 127 -11.91 13.92 11.17
C ASN A 127 -11.17 12.68 11.71
N ILE A 128 -10.61 11.82 10.85
CA ILE A 128 -9.77 10.71 11.34
C ILE A 128 -8.37 11.21 11.68
N SER A 129 -7.79 10.69 12.77
CA SER A 129 -6.41 11.02 13.13
C SER A 129 -5.44 10.42 12.11
N THR A 130 -4.48 11.20 11.62
CA THR A 130 -3.43 10.72 10.70
C THR A 130 -2.06 10.89 11.34
N THR A 131 -1.26 9.81 11.33
CA THR A 131 0.11 9.83 11.86
C THR A 131 1.10 9.26 10.85
N LEU A 132 2.29 9.86 10.79
CA LEU A 132 3.41 9.33 10.03
C LEU A 132 4.23 8.41 10.93
N PHE A 133 4.40 7.16 10.54
CA PHE A 133 5.17 6.19 11.31
C PHE A 133 6.66 6.51 11.29
N ASN A 134 7.26 6.64 12.47
CA ASN A 134 8.69 6.88 12.63
C ASN A 134 9.45 5.60 12.97
N ARG A 135 10.11 5.01 11.96
CA ARG A 135 10.91 3.78 12.10
C ARG A 135 12.13 3.90 13.03
N LEU A 136 12.56 5.12 13.32
CA LEU A 136 13.70 5.40 14.21
C LEU A 136 13.28 5.46 15.69
N ASN A 137 11.98 5.58 15.97
CA ASN A 137 11.47 5.66 17.32
C ASN A 137 11.02 4.28 17.82
N ASP A 138 11.84 3.64 18.64
CA ASP A 138 11.52 2.33 19.18
C ASP A 138 10.23 2.31 20.02
N SER A 139 9.84 3.44 20.63
CA SER A 139 8.59 3.52 21.42
C SER A 139 7.34 3.39 20.56
N ASP A 140 7.43 3.74 19.27
CA ASP A 140 6.33 3.67 18.31
C ASP A 140 6.13 2.24 17.80
N THR A 141 6.92 1.29 18.31
CA THR A 141 6.83 -0.13 17.97
C THR A 141 6.47 -0.98 19.18
N ALA A 142 5.88 -2.14 18.89
CA ALA A 142 5.58 -3.20 19.85
C ALA A 142 6.17 -4.51 19.35
N TYR A 143 6.49 -5.40 20.28
CA TYR A 143 6.93 -6.76 19.96
C TYR A 143 5.74 -7.54 19.39
N LEU A 144 5.91 -8.12 18.21
CA LEU A 144 4.91 -8.97 17.57
C LEU A 144 5.23 -10.45 17.83
N SER A 145 6.44 -10.85 17.47
CA SER A 145 6.90 -12.24 17.50
C SER A 145 8.43 -12.32 17.44
N ALA A 146 8.98 -13.51 17.29
CA ALA A 146 10.38 -13.71 16.97
C ALA A 146 10.50 -14.58 15.71
N ASP A 147 11.54 -14.35 14.93
CA ASP A 147 11.85 -15.17 13.76
C ASP A 147 12.36 -16.57 14.16
N GLU A 148 12.64 -17.42 13.16
CA GLU A 148 13.15 -18.77 13.38
C GLU A 148 14.51 -18.82 14.11
N THR A 149 15.27 -17.71 14.07
CA THR A 149 16.56 -17.57 14.76
C THR A 149 16.42 -17.01 16.18
N GLY A 150 15.20 -16.67 16.60
CA GLY A 150 14.89 -16.05 17.88
C GLY A 150 15.11 -14.53 17.89
N GLU A 151 15.27 -13.90 16.72
CA GLU A 151 15.37 -12.46 16.62
C GLU A 151 13.99 -11.81 16.82
N PRO A 152 13.84 -10.82 17.72
CA PRO A 152 12.55 -10.21 17.97
C PRO A 152 12.08 -9.31 16.83
N LEU A 153 10.91 -9.63 16.28
CA LEU A 153 10.21 -8.87 15.26
C LEU A 153 9.29 -7.84 15.92
N HIS A 154 9.47 -6.58 15.52
CA HIS A 154 8.71 -5.45 16.02
C HIS A 154 8.01 -4.75 14.86
N LEU A 155 6.77 -4.32 15.11
CA LEU A 155 5.95 -3.58 14.16
C LEU A 155 5.40 -2.32 14.84
N ALA A 156 4.87 -1.37 14.07
CA ALA A 156 4.19 -0.20 14.57
C ALA A 156 3.15 -0.59 15.64
N ARG A 157 3.27 0.02 16.82
CA ARG A 157 2.46 -0.29 17.98
C ARG A 157 0.98 -0.10 17.70
N ALA A 158 0.61 0.95 16.96
CA ALA A 158 -0.76 1.20 16.57
C ALA A 158 -1.37 -0.01 15.84
N ILE A 159 -0.61 -0.66 14.94
CA ILE A 159 -1.08 -1.84 14.19
C ILE A 159 -1.22 -3.06 15.12
N VAL A 160 -0.30 -3.24 16.07
CA VAL A 160 -0.32 -4.39 17.01
C VAL A 160 -1.45 -4.26 18.03
N ASP A 161 -1.75 -3.04 18.48
CA ASP A 161 -2.74 -2.75 19.51
C ASP A 161 -4.16 -2.55 18.94
N ALA A 162 -4.34 -2.63 17.62
CA ALA A 162 -5.61 -2.44 16.93
C ALA A 162 -6.52 -3.66 17.08
N ASP A 163 -7.84 -3.43 17.09
CA ASP A 163 -8.82 -4.52 16.98
C ASP A 163 -8.96 -4.97 15.52
N VAL A 164 -8.90 -4.02 14.58
CA VAL A 164 -8.97 -4.28 13.14
C VAL A 164 -7.92 -3.47 12.40
N VAL A 165 -7.19 -4.12 11.50
CA VAL A 165 -6.20 -3.50 10.63
C VAL A 165 -6.64 -3.63 9.18
N LEU A 166 -6.86 -2.50 8.52
CA LEU A 166 -7.02 -2.42 7.06
C LEU A 166 -5.68 -2.02 6.44
N SER A 167 -5.03 -2.97 5.79
CA SER A 167 -3.83 -2.65 5.00
C SER A 167 -4.23 -2.03 3.66
N ILE A 168 -3.58 -0.92 3.29
CA ILE A 168 -3.77 -0.28 1.99
C ILE A 168 -2.41 -0.02 1.33
N GLY A 169 -2.30 -0.40 0.06
CA GLY A 169 -1.07 -0.21 -0.69
C GLY A 169 -1.24 -0.42 -2.18
N SER A 170 -0.35 0.22 -2.94
CA SER A 170 -0.24 0.00 -4.38
C SER A 170 0.27 -1.42 -4.65
N PHE A 171 -0.39 -2.12 -5.57
CA PHE A 171 0.06 -3.41 -6.08
C PHE A 171 0.61 -3.25 -7.49
N GLY A 172 1.84 -3.68 -7.70
CA GLY A 172 2.51 -3.51 -8.98
C GLY A 172 3.72 -4.43 -9.16
N TYR A 173 4.06 -4.62 -10.43
CA TYR A 173 5.29 -5.29 -10.83
C TYR A 173 6.45 -4.30 -10.79
N ASP A 174 7.49 -4.62 -10.03
CA ASP A 174 8.75 -3.90 -10.03
C ASP A 174 9.75 -4.63 -10.94
N ALA A 175 10.09 -3.99 -12.07
CA ALA A 175 11.04 -4.52 -13.04
C ALA A 175 12.46 -4.65 -12.50
N SER A 176 12.86 -3.79 -11.55
CA SER A 176 14.15 -3.89 -10.86
C SER A 176 14.20 -5.14 -10.00
N LEU A 177 13.08 -5.52 -9.37
CA LEU A 177 12.97 -6.71 -8.53
C LEU A 177 12.60 -7.97 -9.32
N ARG A 178 12.16 -7.82 -10.59
CA ARG A 178 11.62 -8.88 -11.44
C ARG A 178 10.43 -9.60 -10.80
N GLY A 179 9.55 -8.84 -10.15
CA GLY A 179 8.41 -9.41 -9.45
C GLY A 179 7.58 -8.36 -8.72
N ARG A 180 6.70 -8.82 -7.83
CA ARG A 180 5.92 -7.97 -6.91
C ARG A 180 6.84 -7.04 -6.12
N SER A 181 6.47 -5.76 -6.07
CA SER A 181 7.12 -4.77 -5.21
C SER A 181 6.83 -5.04 -3.72
N PRO A 182 7.81 -4.83 -2.81
CA PRO A 182 7.55 -4.77 -1.37
C PRO A 182 6.90 -3.46 -0.93
N GLU A 183 6.86 -2.46 -1.81
CA GLU A 183 6.08 -1.25 -1.60
C GLU A 183 4.59 -1.60 -1.56
N GLY A 184 3.84 -0.97 -0.64
CA GLY A 184 2.44 -1.33 -0.41
C GLY A 184 2.21 -2.46 0.60
N GLU A 185 3.28 -3.03 1.18
CA GLU A 185 3.19 -4.10 2.17
C GLU A 185 3.43 -3.62 3.58
N LEU A 186 2.77 -4.25 4.57
CA LEU A 186 2.99 -3.90 5.98
C LEU A 186 4.40 -4.24 6.44
N TRP A 187 4.92 -5.38 5.98
CA TRP A 187 6.28 -5.79 6.22
C TRP A 187 7.16 -5.54 4.98
N PRO A 188 8.29 -4.83 5.11
CA PRO A 188 8.86 -4.25 6.32
C PRO A 188 8.42 -2.80 6.59
N SER A 189 7.45 -2.25 5.87
CA SER A 189 7.14 -0.81 5.89
C SER A 189 6.85 -0.23 7.29
N PHE A 190 6.22 -1.02 8.17
CA PHE A 190 5.93 -0.66 9.56
C PHE A 190 6.86 -1.30 10.58
N ALA A 191 7.98 -1.85 10.14
CA ALA A 191 9.01 -2.41 11.00
C ALA A 191 9.99 -1.33 11.51
N ARG A 192 10.82 -1.70 12.47
CA ARG A 192 11.96 -0.87 12.89
C ARG A 192 12.96 -0.66 11.76
N GLN A 193 13.71 0.43 11.86
CA GLN A 193 14.70 0.81 10.85
C GLN A 193 15.76 -0.28 10.61
N ASN A 194 16.17 -1.03 11.64
CA ASN A 194 17.14 -2.11 11.51
C ASN A 194 16.64 -3.24 10.60
N GLN A 195 15.34 -3.60 10.67
CA GLN A 195 14.75 -4.62 9.81
C GLN A 195 14.62 -4.15 8.37
N CYS A 196 14.19 -2.91 8.15
CA CYS A 196 14.18 -2.29 6.83
C CYS A 196 15.58 -2.31 6.20
N GLN A 197 16.61 -1.89 6.96
CA GLN A 197 18.00 -1.91 6.47
C GLN A 197 18.52 -3.32 6.20
N LYS A 198 18.14 -4.32 7.00
CA LYS A 198 18.50 -5.72 6.77
C LYS A 198 17.89 -6.21 5.47
N PHE A 199 16.61 -5.95 5.24
CA PHE A 199 15.91 -6.28 4.00
C PHE A 199 16.58 -5.62 2.78
N ILE A 200 16.84 -4.31 2.82
CA ILE A 200 17.51 -3.58 1.72
C ILE A 200 18.90 -4.16 1.45
N LYS A 201 19.70 -4.43 2.51
CA LYS A 201 21.02 -5.07 2.36
C LYS A 201 20.92 -6.47 1.75
N ALA A 202 19.87 -7.23 2.08
CA ALA A 202 19.63 -8.54 1.50
C ALA A 202 19.27 -8.43 0.01
N LEU A 203 18.40 -7.48 -0.37
CA LEU A 203 18.05 -7.20 -1.77
C LEU A 203 19.28 -6.83 -2.60
N LEU A 204 20.16 -5.98 -2.07
CA LEU A 204 21.40 -5.57 -2.75
C LEU A 204 22.40 -6.72 -2.93
N LYS A 205 22.47 -7.65 -1.96
CA LYS A 205 23.42 -8.79 -2.01
C LYS A 205 22.91 -9.96 -2.84
N LYS A 206 21.66 -10.37 -2.62
CA LYS A 206 21.04 -11.59 -3.18
C LYS A 206 19.56 -11.34 -3.47
N ARG A 207 19.28 -10.54 -4.50
CA ARG A 207 17.93 -10.10 -4.89
C ARG A 207 16.84 -11.18 -4.85
N GLN A 208 16.96 -12.23 -5.66
CA GLN A 208 15.89 -13.25 -5.78
C GLN A 208 15.66 -14.05 -4.49
N PRO A 209 16.70 -14.61 -3.83
CA PRO A 209 16.52 -15.24 -2.53
C PRO A 209 15.93 -14.31 -1.46
N ALA A 210 16.35 -13.05 -1.43
CA ALA A 210 15.83 -12.06 -0.48
C ALA A 210 14.34 -11.77 -0.70
N ILE A 211 13.89 -11.67 -1.96
CA ILE A 211 12.46 -11.48 -2.28
C ILE A 211 11.64 -12.69 -1.86
N HIS A 212 12.11 -13.92 -2.12
CA HIS A 212 11.39 -15.12 -1.69
C HIS A 212 11.26 -15.19 -0.17
N HIS A 213 12.37 -15.01 0.54
CA HIS A 213 12.38 -15.02 2.00
C HIS A 213 11.46 -13.93 2.59
N TRP A 214 11.51 -12.72 2.03
CA TRP A 214 10.64 -11.63 2.45
C TRP A 214 9.15 -11.92 2.24
N ARG A 215 8.76 -12.62 1.16
CA ARG A 215 7.35 -13.01 0.95
C ARG A 215 6.87 -13.94 2.05
N ASP A 216 7.65 -14.98 2.34
CA ASP A 216 7.33 -15.95 3.39
C ASP A 216 7.20 -15.24 4.76
N GLU A 217 8.14 -14.34 5.07
CA GLU A 217 8.13 -13.55 6.31
C GLU A 217 6.94 -12.58 6.37
N SER A 218 6.62 -11.91 5.26
CA SER A 218 5.48 -11.00 5.16
C SER A 218 4.15 -11.73 5.34
N GLU A 219 4.00 -12.91 4.75
CA GLU A 219 2.83 -13.77 4.93
C GLU A 219 2.70 -14.23 6.39
N GLN A 220 3.80 -14.67 7.00
CA GLN A 220 3.83 -15.09 8.40
C GLN A 220 3.45 -13.94 9.35
N ILE A 221 4.00 -12.75 9.15
CA ILE A 221 3.72 -11.56 9.97
C ILE A 221 2.25 -11.15 9.82
N THR A 222 1.73 -11.16 8.61
CA THR A 222 0.32 -10.85 8.34
C THR A 222 -0.61 -11.85 9.03
N ALA A 223 -0.26 -13.15 9.00
CA ALA A 223 -1.01 -14.19 9.70
C ALA A 223 -0.92 -14.04 11.23
N GLN A 224 0.24 -13.67 11.78
CA GLN A 224 0.42 -13.44 13.22
C GLN A 224 -0.37 -12.23 13.72
N LEU A 225 -0.49 -11.19 12.90
CA LEU A 225 -1.34 -10.02 13.19
C LEU A 225 -2.84 -10.33 13.05
N GLY A 226 -3.21 -11.49 12.50
CA GLY A 226 -4.61 -11.85 12.27
C GLY A 226 -5.30 -10.94 11.27
N ILE A 227 -4.57 -10.37 10.30
CA ILE A 227 -5.13 -9.39 9.37
C ILE A 227 -6.03 -10.08 8.36
N LEU A 228 -7.29 -9.66 8.33
CA LEU A 228 -8.30 -10.20 7.43
C LEU A 228 -8.73 -9.19 6.35
N ALA A 229 -8.27 -7.95 6.41
CA ALA A 229 -8.68 -6.87 5.51
C ALA A 229 -7.48 -6.22 4.81
N SER A 230 -7.41 -6.38 3.48
CA SER A 230 -6.40 -5.74 2.62
C SER A 230 -7.04 -5.15 1.38
N LEU A 231 -6.75 -3.88 1.13
CA LEU A 231 -7.13 -3.17 -0.08
C LEU A 231 -5.89 -2.91 -0.94
N ARG A 232 -5.87 -3.52 -2.13
CA ARG A 232 -4.81 -3.39 -3.12
C ARG A 232 -5.26 -2.53 -4.27
N LEU A 233 -4.44 -1.52 -4.60
CA LEU A 233 -4.73 -0.58 -5.68
C LEU A 233 -3.77 -0.82 -6.84
N VAL A 234 -4.29 -0.98 -8.04
CA VAL A 234 -3.48 -1.12 -9.25
C VAL A 234 -3.38 0.25 -9.91
N ALA A 235 -2.15 0.76 -10.04
CA ALA A 235 -1.90 2.01 -10.75
C ALA A 235 -2.12 1.82 -12.26
N GLY A 236 -2.89 2.72 -12.85
CA GLY A 236 -3.02 2.91 -14.29
C GLY A 236 -2.01 3.92 -14.82
N ASN A 237 -2.03 4.12 -16.14
CA ASN A 237 -1.18 5.11 -16.79
C ASN A 237 -1.35 6.51 -16.17
N HIS A 238 -0.27 7.30 -16.13
CA HIS A 238 -0.26 8.65 -15.50
C HIS A 238 -0.67 8.66 -14.03
N GLN A 239 -0.33 7.59 -13.29
CA GLN A 239 -0.69 7.45 -11.88
C GLN A 239 -2.19 7.50 -11.62
N THR A 240 -3.04 7.16 -12.59
CA THR A 240 -4.48 7.00 -12.33
C THR A 240 -4.76 5.66 -11.63
N LEU A 241 -5.99 5.38 -11.22
CA LEU A 241 -6.36 4.06 -10.68
C LEU A 241 -6.86 3.18 -11.83
N ALA A 242 -6.27 2.00 -12.03
CA ALA A 242 -6.77 1.02 -13.02
C ALA A 242 -7.68 -0.04 -12.40
N GLY A 243 -7.53 -0.33 -11.12
CA GLY A 243 -8.36 -1.31 -10.42
C GLY A 243 -8.11 -1.31 -8.93
N ALA A 244 -9.06 -1.88 -8.19
CA ALA A 244 -8.95 -2.11 -6.76
C ALA A 244 -9.39 -3.55 -6.44
N ALA A 245 -8.73 -4.16 -5.46
CA ALA A 245 -9.03 -5.50 -4.98
C ALA A 245 -9.06 -5.49 -3.45
N PHE A 246 -10.16 -5.96 -2.86
CA PHE A 246 -10.30 -6.09 -1.41
C PHE A 246 -10.52 -7.55 -1.02
N GLY A 247 -9.91 -7.95 0.09
CA GLY A 247 -10.13 -9.25 0.71
C GLY A 247 -9.03 -9.63 1.70
N PHE A 248 -8.83 -10.94 1.88
CA PHE A 248 -7.73 -11.44 2.70
C PHE A 248 -6.37 -11.12 2.05
N PRO A 249 -5.34 -10.71 2.82
CA PRO A 249 -4.04 -10.31 2.28
C PRO A 249 -3.32 -11.30 1.33
N VAL A 250 -3.59 -12.60 1.46
CA VAL A 250 -3.00 -13.67 0.62
C VAL A 250 -3.79 -13.86 -0.69
N ALA A 251 -5.05 -13.42 -0.72
CA ALA A 251 -5.97 -13.56 -1.86
C ALA A 251 -6.19 -12.25 -2.65
N SER A 252 -5.80 -11.11 -2.05
CA SER A 252 -5.94 -9.74 -2.59
C SER A 252 -4.69 -9.24 -3.33
#